data_AF-A0A956FNT6-F1
#
_entry.id   AF-A0A956FNT6-F1
#
_cell.length_a   1.000
_cell.length_b   1.000
_cell.length_c   1.000
_cell.angle_alpha   90.00
_cell.angle_beta   90.00
_cell.angle_gamma   90.00
#
_symmetry.space_group_name_H-M   'P 1'
#
loop_
_entity.id
_entity.type
_entity.pdbx_description
1 polymer ?
#
loop_
_entity_poly.entity_id
_entity_poly.type
_entity_poly.pdbx_seq_one_letter_code
_entity_poly.pdbx_strand_id
1 'polypeptide(L)'
;AKAHGRELRLEREAAGVAEVFFGDLSRNPPVVEALWAAERLRFWVLAPLLALALVALLHHIGWSKGQLAIAGLLWAPTLALTVLGVASFARAGGLDRGAVVGSVLWWALVAAAAAFVVVSANGR
;
A
#
# COMPACT_ATOMS: atom_id res chain seq x y z
N ALA A 1 -4.11 -4.16 1.22
CA ALA A 1 -4.28 -4.85 -0.08
C ALA A 1 -5.42 -4.28 -0.93
N LYS A 2 -6.70 -4.38 -0.51
CA LYS A 2 -7.84 -3.89 -1.33
C LYS A 2 -7.76 -2.39 -1.70
N ALA A 3 -7.29 -1.55 -0.78
CA ALA A 3 -7.12 -0.11 -1.01
C ALA A 3 -6.18 0.18 -2.19
N HIS A 4 -4.97 -0.39 -2.15
CA HIS A 4 -4.00 -0.28 -3.22
C HIS A 4 -4.55 -0.76 -4.58
N GLY A 5 -5.26 -1.89 -4.60
CA GLY A 5 -5.88 -2.40 -5.82
C GLY A 5 -6.99 -1.49 -6.38
N ARG A 6 -7.71 -0.76 -5.52
CA ARG A 6 -8.67 0.28 -5.94
C ARG A 6 -7.93 1.47 -6.57
N GLU A 7 -6.88 1.98 -5.94
CA GLU A 7 -6.14 3.12 -6.50
C GLU A 7 -5.48 2.77 -7.84
N LEU A 8 -4.94 1.56 -7.98
CA LEU A 8 -4.43 1.04 -9.26
C LEU A 8 -5.50 0.97 -10.35
N ARG A 9 -6.74 0.65 -9.99
CA ARG A 9 -7.86 0.68 -10.92
C ARG A 9 -8.14 2.11 -11.38
N LEU A 10 -8.17 3.06 -10.46
CA LEU A 10 -8.42 4.47 -10.78
C LEU A 10 -7.30 5.07 -11.63
N GLU A 11 -6.03 4.77 -11.32
CA GLU A 11 -4.87 5.19 -12.14
C GLU A 11 -4.96 4.63 -13.56
N ARG A 12 -5.41 3.37 -13.70
CA ARG A 12 -5.63 2.74 -15.00
C ARG A 12 -6.82 3.35 -15.76
N GLU A 13 -7.94 3.59 -15.08
CA GLU A 13 -9.12 4.23 -15.68
C GLU A 13 -8.80 5.65 -16.14
N ALA A 14 -8.00 6.40 -15.37
CA ALA A 14 -7.48 7.71 -15.76
C ALA A 14 -6.57 7.65 -17.00
N ALA A 15 -5.87 6.53 -17.21
CA ALA A 15 -5.11 6.24 -18.43
C ALA A 15 -5.97 5.73 -19.60
N GLY A 16 -7.31 5.73 -19.46
CA GLY A 16 -8.25 5.35 -20.52
C GLY A 16 -8.50 3.83 -20.64
N VAL A 17 -8.03 3.02 -19.69
CA VAL A 17 -8.20 1.55 -19.74
C VAL A 17 -9.19 1.10 -18.66
N ALA A 18 -10.44 0.87 -19.07
CA ALA A 18 -11.52 0.48 -18.15
C ALA A 18 -11.44 -0.99 -17.71
N GLU A 19 -11.09 -1.90 -18.61
CA GLU A 19 -11.10 -3.35 -18.38
C GLU A 19 -9.70 -3.97 -18.41
N VAL A 20 -9.55 -5.10 -17.71
CA VAL A 20 -8.32 -5.89 -17.70
C VAL A 20 -8.65 -7.36 -17.79
N PHE A 21 -7.88 -8.09 -18.58
CA PHE A 21 -8.02 -9.51 -18.81
C PHE A 21 -6.99 -10.28 -17.97
N PHE A 22 -7.45 -10.98 -16.92
CA PHE A 22 -6.56 -11.71 -16.02
C PHE A 22 -6.13 -13.09 -16.55
N GLY A 23 -6.93 -13.71 -17.44
CA GLY A 23 -6.66 -15.03 -18.00
C GLY A 23 -5.94 -15.02 -19.36
N ASP A 24 -5.95 -13.88 -20.04
CA ASP A 24 -5.28 -13.70 -21.33
C ASP A 24 -4.58 -12.35 -21.33
N LEU A 25 -3.32 -12.36 -20.89
CA LEU A 25 -2.52 -11.15 -20.72
C LEU A 25 -2.23 -10.45 -22.04
N SER A 26 -2.22 -11.19 -23.16
CA SER A 26 -1.94 -10.64 -24.49
C SER A 26 -2.97 -9.61 -24.96
N ARG A 27 -4.17 -9.63 -24.37
CA ARG A 27 -5.26 -8.68 -24.63
C ARG A 27 -5.11 -7.38 -23.85
N ASN A 28 -4.23 -7.35 -22.84
CA ASN A 28 -4.03 -6.14 -22.07
C ASN A 28 -3.15 -5.15 -22.83
N PRO A 29 -3.50 -3.85 -22.83
CA PRO A 29 -2.63 -2.83 -23.37
C PRO A 29 -1.25 -2.82 -22.67
N PRO A 30 -0.15 -2.48 -23.37
CA PRO A 30 1.20 -2.43 -22.78
C PRO A 30 1.32 -1.55 -21.53
N VAL A 31 0.49 -0.50 -21.44
CA VAL A 31 0.44 0.40 -20.27
C VAL A 31 0.03 -0.33 -18.98
N VAL A 32 -0.85 -1.34 -19.07
CA VAL A 32 -1.28 -2.13 -17.90
C VAL A 32 -0.15 -3.02 -17.41
N GLU A 33 0.55 -3.68 -18.33
CA GLU A 33 1.68 -4.53 -17.98
C GLU A 33 2.83 -3.73 -17.39
N ALA A 34 3.13 -2.56 -17.97
CA ALA A 34 4.13 -1.63 -17.44
C ALA A 34 3.76 -1.15 -16.03
N LEU A 35 2.48 -0.81 -15.80
CA LEU A 35 1.97 -0.41 -14.49
C LEU A 35 2.14 -1.53 -13.45
N TRP A 36 1.76 -2.77 -13.79
CA TRP A 36 1.91 -3.92 -12.90
C TRP A 36 3.37 -4.32 -12.65
N ALA A 37 4.22 -4.22 -13.67
CA ALA A 37 5.65 -4.46 -13.53
C ALA A 37 6.27 -3.43 -12.57
N ALA A 38 5.95 -2.15 -12.76
CA ALA A 38 6.41 -1.07 -11.89
C ALA A 38 5.93 -1.25 -10.45
N GLU A 39 4.65 -1.57 -10.22
CA GLU A 39 4.12 -1.77 -8.88
C GLU A 39 4.70 -2.99 -8.18
N ARG A 40 4.91 -4.11 -8.88
CA ARG A 40 5.61 -5.28 -8.31
C ARG A 40 7.03 -4.92 -7.90
N LEU A 41 7.77 -4.24 -8.76
CA LEU A 41 9.13 -3.81 -8.45
C LEU A 41 9.14 -2.89 -7.23
N ARG A 42 8.28 -1.86 -7.21
CA ARG A 42 8.16 -0.93 -6.08
C ARG A 42 7.80 -1.66 -4.79
N PHE A 43 6.86 -2.60 -4.83
CA PHE A 43 6.49 -3.40 -3.65
C PHE A 43 7.66 -4.22 -3.12
N TRP A 44 8.35 -4.96 -4.00
CA TRP A 44 9.47 -5.80 -3.61
C TRP A 44 10.69 -5.02 -3.13
N VAL A 45 10.81 -3.73 -3.47
CA VAL A 45 11.81 -2.82 -2.91
C VAL A 45 11.33 -2.19 -1.60
N LEU A 46 10.12 -1.65 -1.55
CA LEU A 46 9.60 -0.93 -0.40
C LEU A 46 9.31 -1.84 0.80
N ALA A 47 8.74 -3.03 0.57
CA ALA A 47 8.39 -3.95 1.65
C ALA A 47 9.60 -4.35 2.52
N PRO A 48 10.75 -4.81 1.99
CA PRO A 48 11.90 -5.13 2.83
C PRO A 48 12.51 -3.90 3.49
N LEU A 49 12.53 -2.74 2.82
CA LEU A 49 13.04 -1.50 3.43
C LEU A 49 12.18 -1.07 4.63
N LEU A 50 10.86 -1.09 4.48
CA LEU A 50 9.93 -0.79 5.56
C LEU A 50 9.98 -1.86 6.66
N ALA A 51 10.22 -3.13 6.33
CA ALA A 51 10.42 -4.19 7.31
C ALA A 51 11.65 -3.92 8.17
N LEU A 52 12.78 -3.59 7.54
CA LEU A 52 14.03 -3.27 8.25
C LEU A 52 13.86 -2.04 9.13
N ALA A 53 13.24 -0.96 8.62
CA ALA A 53 12.99 0.25 9.39
C ALA A 53 12.06 -0.01 10.60
N LEU A 54 10.98 -0.75 10.38
CA LEU A 54 10.03 -1.10 11.45
C LEU A 54 10.70 -2.00 12.51
N VAL A 55 11.43 -3.03 12.09
CA VAL A 55 12.15 -3.92 13.02
C VAL A 55 13.20 -3.15 13.81
N ALA A 56 13.96 -2.26 13.19
CA ALA A 56 14.95 -1.42 13.87
C ALA A 56 14.30 -0.52 14.93
N LEU A 57 13.18 0.14 14.57
CA LEU A 57 12.42 0.98 15.49
C LEU A 57 11.87 0.18 16.68
N LEU A 58 11.21 -0.95 16.40
CA LEU A 58 10.61 -1.79 17.43
C LEU A 58 11.67 -2.45 18.34
N HIS A 59 12.83 -2.79 17.76
CA HIS A 59 13.96 -3.30 18.54
C HIS A 59 14.49 -2.25 19.52
N HIS A 60 14.58 -0.99 19.08
CA HIS A 60 15.02 0.12 19.91
C HIS A 60 14.12 0.36 21.13
N ILE A 61 12.80 0.13 20.99
CA ILE A 61 11.84 0.23 22.10
C ILE A 61 11.67 -1.08 22.89
N GLY A 62 12.59 -2.03 22.73
CA GLY A 62 12.69 -3.23 23.58
C GLY A 62 11.77 -4.39 23.22
N TRP A 63 11.21 -4.44 22.00
CA TRP A 63 10.38 -5.57 21.59
C TRP A 63 11.20 -6.87 21.46
N SER A 64 10.59 -7.99 21.87
CA SER A 64 11.20 -9.32 21.76
C SER A 64 11.35 -9.76 20.30
N LYS A 65 12.31 -10.65 20.02
CA LYS A 65 12.56 -11.19 18.67
C LYS A 65 11.31 -11.75 17.99
N GLY A 66 10.44 -12.42 18.75
CA GLY A 66 9.17 -12.95 18.24
C GLY A 66 8.20 -11.85 17.81
N GLN A 67 8.06 -10.79 18.62
CA GLN A 67 7.23 -9.64 18.27
C GLN A 67 7.78 -8.89 17.06
N LEU A 68 9.11 -8.75 16.95
CA LEU A 68 9.78 -8.16 15.79
C LEU A 68 9.50 -8.95 14.50
N ALA A 69 9.59 -10.28 14.56
CA ALA A 69 9.31 -11.15 13.42
C ALA A 69 7.84 -11.03 12.97
N ILE A 70 6.90 -11.08 13.90
CA ILE A 70 5.47 -10.89 13.61
C ILE A 70 5.23 -9.51 13.00
N ALA A 71 5.80 -8.46 13.59
CA ALA A 71 5.60 -7.10 13.11
C ALA A 71 6.20 -6.88 11.71
N GLY A 72 7.42 -7.33 11.47
CA GLY A 72 8.06 -7.22 10.16
C GLY A 72 7.29 -7.97 9.08
N LEU A 73 6.87 -9.21 9.35
CA LEU A 73 6.16 -10.03 8.36
C LEU A 73 4.73 -9.55 8.10
N LEU A 74 4.02 -9.08 9.14
CA LEU A 74 2.61 -8.71 9.02
C LEU A 74 2.43 -7.25 8.59
N TRP A 75 3.18 -6.34 9.21
CA TRP A 75 2.96 -4.91 9.03
C TRP A 75 3.76 -4.35 7.86
N ALA A 76 4.95 -4.84 7.53
CA ALA A 76 5.73 -4.27 6.43
C ALA A 76 5.06 -4.39 5.06
N PRO A 77 4.46 -5.54 4.66
CA PRO A 77 3.70 -5.61 3.42
C PRO A 77 2.50 -4.67 3.42
N THR A 78 1.84 -4.52 4.58
CA THR A 78 0.71 -3.61 4.75
C THR A 78 1.13 -2.15 4.58
N LEU A 79 2.25 -1.74 5.18
CA LEU A 79 2.83 -0.41 5.03
C LEU A 79 3.25 -0.13 3.58
N ALA A 80 3.89 -1.10 2.92
CA ALA A 80 4.28 -0.96 1.51
C ALA A 80 3.07 -0.75 0.60
N LEU A 81 2.02 -1.56 0.76
CA LEU A 81 0.76 -1.39 0.02
C LEU A 81 0.07 -0.06 0.34
N THR A 82 0.20 0.43 1.57
CA THR A 82 -0.30 1.75 1.97
C THR A 82 0.44 2.86 1.23
N VAL A 83 1.77 2.86 1.29
CA VAL A 83 2.60 3.86 0.58
C VAL A 83 2.34 3.83 -0.92
N LEU A 84 2.27 2.64 -1.52
CA LEU A 84 2.00 2.50 -2.95
C LEU A 84 0.59 2.94 -3.34
N GLY A 85 -0.42 2.65 -2.51
CA GLY A 85 -1.77 3.16 -2.72
C GLY A 85 -1.84 4.68 -2.67
N VAL A 86 -1.19 5.31 -1.68
CA VAL A 86 -1.11 6.79 -1.59
C VAL A 86 -0.38 7.37 -2.80
N ALA A 87 0.74 6.76 -3.21
CA ALA A 87 1.48 7.20 -4.38
C ALA A 87 0.68 7.06 -5.68
N SER A 88 -0.09 5.98 -5.83
CA SER A 88 -0.99 5.75 -6.97
C SER A 88 -2.11 6.79 -7.01
N PHE A 89 -2.72 7.08 -5.86
CA PHE A 89 -3.71 8.16 -5.73
C PHE A 89 -3.14 9.53 -6.15
N ALA A 90 -1.92 9.85 -5.73
CA ALA A 90 -1.25 11.10 -6.10
C ALA A 90 -0.92 11.16 -7.61
N ARG A 91 -0.49 10.05 -8.22
CA ARG A 91 -0.20 9.98 -9.67
C ARG A 91 -1.45 10.08 -10.53
N ALA A 92 -2.58 9.57 -10.06
CA ALA A 92 -3.87 9.69 -10.73
C ALA A 92 -4.45 11.12 -10.70
N GLY A 93 -3.71 12.11 -10.16
CA GLY A 93 -4.13 13.51 -10.12
C GLY A 93 -5.16 13.83 -9.04
N GLY A 94 -5.45 12.90 -8.12
CA GLY A 94 -6.44 13.08 -7.06
C GLY A 94 -7.86 13.38 -7.59
N LEU A 95 -8.27 12.77 -8.71
CA LEU A 95 -9.41 13.25 -9.49
C LEU A 95 -10.77 12.63 -9.10
N ASP A 96 -11.74 13.54 -9.13
CA ASP A 96 -13.17 13.53 -8.80
C ASP A 96 -13.54 13.57 -7.30
N ARG A 97 -14.33 14.58 -6.90
CA ARG A 97 -14.61 14.92 -5.48
C ARG A 97 -15.17 13.73 -4.69
N GLY A 98 -15.95 12.86 -5.34
CA GLY A 98 -16.48 11.64 -4.72
C GLY A 98 -15.43 10.55 -4.49
N ALA A 99 -14.52 10.34 -5.44
CA ALA A 99 -13.43 9.37 -5.31
C ALA A 99 -12.39 9.83 -4.28
N VAL A 100 -12.14 11.14 -4.21
CA VAL A 100 -11.25 11.80 -3.24
C VAL A 100 -11.76 11.63 -1.82
N VAL A 101 -13.05 11.91 -1.54
CA VAL A 101 -13.60 11.74 -0.19
C VAL A 101 -13.50 10.28 0.28
N GLY A 102 -13.82 9.33 -0.61
CA GLY A 102 -13.65 7.90 -0.32
C GLY A 102 -12.20 7.51 -0.03
N SER A 103 -11.25 8.00 -0.82
CA SER A 103 -9.82 7.72 -0.62
C SER A 103 -9.26 8.39 0.64
N VAL A 104 -9.64 9.64 0.92
CA VAL A 104 -9.21 10.39 2.12
C VAL A 104 -9.77 9.75 3.39
N LEU A 105 -11.07 9.45 3.44
CA LEU A 105 -11.68 8.77 4.59
C LEU A 105 -11.05 7.41 4.84
N TRP A 106 -10.73 6.69 3.77
CA TRP A 106 -10.07 5.39 3.88
C TRP A 106 -8.63 5.50 4.39
N TRP A 107 -7.84 6.45 3.89
CA TRP A 107 -6.48 6.69 4.41
C TRP A 107 -6.47 7.19 5.84
N ALA A 108 -7.45 8.02 6.23
CA ALA A 108 -7.64 8.43 7.62
C ALA A 108 -7.93 7.23 8.53
N LEU A 109 -8.77 6.27 8.11
CA LEU A 109 -9.02 5.02 8.82
C LEU A 109 -7.76 4.16 8.97
N VAL A 110 -6.97 4.03 7.90
CA VAL A 110 -5.69 3.29 7.94
C VAL A 110 -4.70 3.95 8.91
N ALA A 111 -4.59 5.28 8.87
CA ALA A 111 -3.73 6.04 9.79
C ALA A 111 -4.20 5.91 11.25
N ALA A 112 -5.52 5.98 11.50
CA ALA A 112 -6.10 5.81 12.83
C ALA A 112 -5.86 4.38 13.38
N ALA A 113 -6.00 3.36 12.54
CA ALA A 113 -5.71 1.97 12.93
C ALA A 113 -4.22 1.77 13.25
N ALA A 114 -3.32 2.36 12.45
CA ALA A 114 -1.89 2.32 12.73
C ALA A 114 -1.54 3.03 14.04
N ALA A 115 -2.11 4.21 14.29
CA ALA A 115 -1.93 4.95 15.54
C ALA A 115 -2.46 4.17 16.76
N PHE A 116 -3.61 3.51 16.64
CA PHE A 116 -4.18 2.68 17.70
C PHE A 116 -3.24 1.52 18.09
N VAL A 117 -2.60 0.86 17.12
CA VAL A 117 -1.62 -0.21 17.39
C VAL A 117 -0.39 0.33 18.13
N VAL A 118 0.09 1.51 17.76
CA VAL A 118 1.23 2.16 18.44
C VAL A 118 0.87 2.57 19.88
N VAL A 119 -0.31 3.16 20.09
CA VAL A 119 -0.76 3.60 21.43
C VAL A 119 -1.02 2.40 22.34
N SER A 120 -1.67 1.34 21.83
CA SER A 120 -1.96 0.13 22.62
C SER A 120 -0.70 -0.68 22.97
N ALA A 121 0.38 -0.53 22.19
CA ALA A 121 1.67 -1.13 22.51
C ALA A 121 2.46 -0.38 23.60
N ASN A 122 2.25 0.94 23.73
CA ASN A 122 2.97 1.81 24.67
C ASN A 122 2.25 2.00 26.02
N GLY A 123 1.04 1.47 26.19
CA GLY A 123 0.27 1.55 27.44
C GLY A 123 0.63 0.49 28.50
N ARG A 124 1.86 -0.04 28.48
CA ARG A 124 2.39 -0.95 29.50
C ARG A 124 3.46 -0.24 30.32
#